data_AF-A0AAV8C2M1-F1
#
_entry.id   AF-A0AAV8C2M1-F1
#
_cell.length_a   1.000
_cell.length_b   1.000
_cell.length_c   1.000
_cell.angle_alpha   90.00
_cell.angle_beta   90.00
_cell.angle_gamma   90.00
#
_symmetry.space_group_name_H-M   'P 1'
#
loop_
_entity.id
_entity.type
_entity.pdbx_description
1 polymer ?
#
loop_
_entity_poly.entity_id
_entity_poly.type
_entity_poly.pdbx_seq_one_letter_code
_entity_poly.pdbx_strand_id
1 'polypeptide(L)'
;MSYTDKNTSLVFSPDDKYIDTGVNYNISSSYVSQIVQGTYLTLRSFPIGNRNCYTLKPAMQNRRYLIRATFFYGNYDGKYATNDKFLFDLHMGVNFWRTVNISDASQAVEYEAIIVALADFVSVCLVNKGSGTPFISSLEMRPLKSSLYPTVTASSFFDLSLRRDFGGSKITRYPDDPYDRIWYPRCNMWTLVKTKLNVTTDGFYEVPNVVLQTAILPINSTNSTVPEAADPTLNISLYWPIDPSVRNPSYYANLHFAELQQLPPNGLREFNIFANGYLFADKVRPSYLLNEPYSSQSPFQNPNGSDDSHVITLTSTKNATVPPLINAIEVFNLLPVKTAMTNLSDVDAIMNIKAAYQVKKNWSGDPCAPVVYTWENLGCNYDSSSPRIVTL
;
A
#
# COMPACT_ATOMS: atom_id res chain seq x y z
N MET A 1 -15.70 -6.90 20.77
CA MET A 1 -16.16 -8.19 20.17
C MET A 1 -15.59 -8.30 18.77
N SER A 2 -15.45 -9.50 18.23
CA SER A 2 -15.04 -9.69 16.83
C SER A 2 -16.13 -9.22 15.86
N TYR A 3 -15.72 -8.67 14.72
CA TYR A 3 -16.58 -8.23 13.63
C TYR A 3 -16.29 -9.09 12.40
N THR A 4 -17.32 -9.63 11.75
CA THR A 4 -17.16 -10.31 10.46
C THR A 4 -17.59 -9.36 9.36
N ASP A 5 -16.67 -9.05 8.46
CA ASP A 5 -16.96 -8.18 7.34
C ASP A 5 -17.90 -8.87 6.35
N LYS A 6 -19.01 -8.21 6.01
CA LYS A 6 -20.07 -8.82 5.18
C LYS A 6 -19.65 -9.00 3.72
N ASN A 7 -18.73 -8.18 3.22
CA ASN A 7 -18.31 -8.21 1.83
C ASN A 7 -17.21 -9.25 1.59
N THR A 8 -16.29 -9.36 2.53
CA THR A 8 -15.11 -10.23 2.42
C THR A 8 -15.22 -11.51 3.24
N SER A 9 -16.16 -11.60 4.17
CA SER A 9 -16.24 -12.67 5.20
C SER A 9 -15.01 -12.74 6.12
N LEU A 10 -14.11 -11.75 6.06
CA LEU A 10 -12.93 -11.69 6.92
C LEU A 10 -13.33 -11.30 8.34
N VAL A 11 -12.74 -12.00 9.31
CA VAL A 11 -12.99 -11.75 10.74
C VAL A 11 -11.95 -10.79 11.29
N PHE A 12 -12.42 -9.66 11.79
CA PHE A 12 -11.66 -8.68 12.54
C PHE A 12 -11.79 -8.97 14.04
N SER A 13 -10.65 -9.06 14.72
CA SER A 13 -10.58 -9.29 16.17
C SER A 13 -10.26 -7.99 16.91
N PRO A 14 -10.68 -7.85 18.19
CA PRO A 14 -10.19 -6.79 19.05
C PRO A 14 -8.67 -6.78 19.13
N ASP A 15 -8.13 -5.59 19.33
CA ASP A 15 -6.71 -5.30 19.18
C ASP A 15 -5.92 -5.30 20.50
N ASP A 16 -6.61 -5.39 21.65
CA ASP A 16 -6.04 -5.24 23.00
C ASP A 16 -4.82 -6.12 23.29
N LYS A 17 -4.71 -7.29 22.64
CA LYS A 17 -3.58 -8.21 22.83
C LYS A 17 -2.32 -7.83 22.06
N TYR A 18 -2.38 -6.82 21.18
CA TYR A 18 -1.27 -6.41 20.32
C TYR A 18 -0.65 -5.07 20.74
N ILE A 19 -1.13 -4.47 21.82
CA ILE A 19 -0.79 -3.11 22.28
C ILE A 19 -0.73 -3.04 23.80
N ASP A 20 -0.05 -2.02 24.33
CA ASP A 20 0.07 -1.80 25.78
C ASP A 20 -0.88 -0.71 26.32
N THR A 21 -1.24 0.26 25.48
CA THR A 21 -1.95 1.50 25.85
C THR A 21 -3.00 1.88 24.81
N GLY A 22 -3.73 2.96 25.08
CA GLY A 22 -4.75 3.52 24.18
C GLY A 22 -6.17 3.27 24.67
N VAL A 23 -7.09 4.06 24.16
CA VAL A 23 -8.50 4.08 24.56
C VAL A 23 -9.37 3.88 23.33
N ASN A 24 -10.34 2.97 23.42
CA ASN A 24 -11.30 2.75 22.34
C ASN A 24 -12.40 3.79 22.36
N TYR A 25 -12.75 4.29 21.18
CA TYR A 25 -13.85 5.21 20.95
C TYR A 25 -14.74 4.71 19.84
N ASN A 26 -16.03 5.03 19.97
CA ASN A 26 -16.95 5.02 18.84
C ASN A 26 -16.82 6.35 18.10
N ILE A 27 -17.06 6.35 16.79
CA ILE A 27 -17.21 7.59 16.03
C ILE A 27 -18.47 8.36 16.44
N SER A 28 -18.53 9.64 16.09
CA SER A 28 -19.74 10.44 16.29
C SER A 28 -20.92 9.87 15.48
N SER A 29 -22.11 9.88 16.08
CA SER A 29 -23.34 9.40 15.45
C SER A 29 -23.68 10.11 14.14
N SER A 30 -23.18 11.34 13.93
CA SER A 30 -23.36 12.10 12.69
C SER A 30 -22.68 11.46 11.47
N TYR A 31 -21.71 10.56 11.67
CA TYR A 31 -20.95 9.91 10.59
C TYR A 31 -21.37 8.45 10.37
N VAL A 32 -22.09 7.83 11.32
CA VAL A 32 -22.42 6.39 11.29
C VAL A 32 -23.22 6.00 10.05
N SER A 33 -24.16 6.85 9.61
CA SER A 33 -25.00 6.57 8.44
C SER A 33 -24.24 6.49 7.11
N GLN A 34 -23.01 7.00 7.06
CA GLN A 34 -22.14 7.02 5.88
C GLN A 34 -21.21 5.79 5.82
N ILE A 35 -21.18 4.97 6.89
CA ILE A 35 -20.22 3.88 7.02
C ILE A 35 -20.73 2.62 6.33
N VAL A 36 -19.99 2.17 5.32
CA VAL A 36 -20.19 0.86 4.69
C VAL A 36 -19.34 -0.23 5.35
N GLN A 37 -18.15 0.12 5.85
CA GLN A 37 -17.19 -0.81 6.42
C GLN A 37 -17.21 -0.74 7.96
N GLY A 38 -17.65 -1.82 8.61
CA GLY A 38 -17.85 -1.84 10.06
C GLY A 38 -16.59 -1.55 10.89
N THR A 39 -15.39 -1.74 10.33
CA THR A 39 -14.13 -1.38 10.98
C THR A 39 -13.95 0.13 11.17
N TYR A 40 -14.79 0.97 10.55
CA TYR A 40 -14.74 2.43 10.71
C TYR A 40 -15.63 2.94 11.86
N LEU A 41 -16.47 2.08 12.44
CA LEU A 41 -17.37 2.47 13.52
C LEU A 41 -16.64 2.73 14.85
N THR A 42 -15.46 2.16 15.00
CA THR A 42 -14.63 2.28 16.19
C THR A 42 -13.18 2.58 15.81
N LEU A 43 -12.46 3.21 16.72
CA LEU A 43 -11.02 3.41 16.60
C LEU A 43 -10.36 3.29 17.97
N ARG A 44 -9.07 3.00 17.96
CA ARG A 44 -8.21 3.16 19.13
C ARG A 44 -7.45 4.47 19.04
N SER A 45 -7.60 5.30 20.07
CA SER A 45 -6.91 6.57 20.25
C SER A 45 -5.75 6.42 21.24
N PHE A 46 -4.64 7.11 20.99
CA PHE A 46 -3.43 7.07 21.82
C PHE A 46 -3.10 8.46 22.39
N PRO A 47 -3.84 8.93 23.42
CA PRO A 47 -3.65 10.26 24.00
C PRO A 47 -2.40 10.40 24.88
N ILE A 48 -1.77 9.27 25.26
CA ILE A 48 -0.63 9.23 26.18
C ILE A 48 0.58 8.69 25.43
N GLY A 49 1.73 9.34 25.63
CA GLY A 49 3.01 8.93 25.08
C GLY A 49 3.25 9.46 23.66
N ASN A 50 4.52 9.56 23.30
CA ASN A 50 4.94 10.07 21.99
C ASN A 50 4.95 8.97 20.91
N ARG A 51 4.96 7.70 21.31
CA ARG A 51 5.09 6.54 20.42
C ARG A 51 4.28 5.36 20.95
N ASN A 52 3.35 4.88 20.15
CA ASN A 52 2.46 3.78 20.50
C ASN A 52 2.51 2.72 19.40
N CYS A 53 2.84 1.47 19.76
CA CYS A 53 3.17 0.44 18.79
C CYS A 53 2.28 -0.79 18.94
N TYR A 54 1.81 -1.29 17.79
CA TYR A 54 1.28 -2.63 17.65
C TYR A 54 2.42 -3.62 17.51
N THR A 55 2.28 -4.79 18.11
CA THR A 55 3.17 -5.95 17.92
C THR A 55 2.35 -7.11 17.37
N LEU A 56 2.46 -7.33 16.05
CA LEU A 56 1.71 -8.36 15.34
C LEU A 56 2.48 -9.68 15.36
N LYS A 57 1.89 -10.71 15.98
CA LYS A 57 2.46 -12.06 16.14
C LYS A 57 1.41 -13.13 15.82
N PRO A 58 1.80 -14.31 15.32
CA PRO A 58 3.16 -14.66 14.89
C PRO A 58 3.45 -14.18 13.46
N ALA A 59 4.69 -13.75 13.22
CA ALA A 59 5.26 -13.58 11.89
C ALA A 59 6.34 -14.65 11.65
N MET A 60 6.65 -14.91 10.38
CA MET A 60 7.74 -15.79 9.98
C MET A 60 8.87 -14.93 9.44
N GLN A 61 10.05 -15.03 10.06
CA GLN A 61 11.23 -14.32 9.59
C GLN A 61 11.51 -14.64 8.11
N ASN A 62 11.93 -13.63 7.35
CA ASN A 62 12.17 -13.70 5.90
C ASN A 62 10.92 -13.95 5.03
N ARG A 63 9.72 -14.02 5.61
CA ARG A 63 8.48 -14.05 4.84
C ARG A 63 8.01 -12.62 4.53
N ARG A 64 7.38 -12.45 3.36
CA ARG A 64 6.73 -11.19 3.00
C ARG A 64 5.32 -11.07 3.56
N TYR A 65 4.98 -9.85 3.96
CA TYR A 65 3.67 -9.52 4.47
C TYR A 65 3.18 -8.23 3.82
N LEU A 66 1.89 -8.21 3.48
CA LEU A 66 1.16 -6.98 3.23
C LEU A 66 0.64 -6.47 4.57
N ILE A 67 0.94 -5.22 4.88
CA ILE A 67 0.47 -4.50 6.07
C ILE A 67 -0.43 -3.37 5.60
N ARG A 68 -1.65 -3.28 6.13
CA ARG A 68 -2.57 -2.20 5.81
C ARG A 68 -3.07 -1.54 7.08
N ALA A 69 -2.90 -0.22 7.18
CA ALA A 69 -3.39 0.59 8.27
C ALA A 69 -4.46 1.55 7.76
N THR A 70 -5.63 1.55 8.40
CA THR A 70 -6.76 2.39 8.01
C THR A 70 -7.17 3.34 9.14
N PHE A 71 -7.47 4.56 8.77
CA PHE A 71 -7.74 5.68 9.65
C PHE A 71 -9.04 6.36 9.23
N PHE A 72 -10.10 6.17 10.02
CA PHE A 72 -11.34 6.91 9.88
C PHE A 72 -11.60 7.68 11.17
N TYR A 73 -11.56 9.01 11.10
CA TYR A 73 -11.64 9.86 12.29
C TYR A 73 -13.06 9.98 12.84
N GLY A 74 -14.05 10.22 11.97
CA GLY A 74 -15.47 10.27 12.35
C GLY A 74 -15.80 11.24 13.48
N ASN A 75 -14.95 12.27 13.68
CA ASN A 75 -15.03 13.25 14.76
C ASN A 75 -15.25 12.61 16.15
N TYR A 76 -14.55 11.50 16.44
CA TYR A 76 -14.80 10.69 17.65
C TYR A 76 -14.65 11.45 18.98
N ASP A 77 -13.82 12.49 19.02
CA ASP A 77 -13.56 13.31 20.22
C ASP A 77 -14.20 14.70 20.15
N GLY A 78 -15.01 14.99 19.13
CA GLY A 78 -15.73 16.25 18.98
C GLY A 78 -14.83 17.46 18.69
N LYS A 79 -13.56 17.26 18.34
CA LYS A 79 -12.59 18.34 18.12
C LYS A 79 -12.43 18.76 16.67
N TYR A 80 -13.13 18.12 15.74
CA TYR A 80 -13.06 18.51 14.34
C TYR A 80 -13.62 19.93 14.14
N ALA A 81 -12.76 20.87 13.75
CA ALA A 81 -13.17 22.12 13.14
C ALA A 81 -12.86 22.13 11.64
N THR A 82 -13.65 22.89 10.87
CA THR A 82 -13.42 23.05 9.43
C THR A 82 -12.00 23.60 9.20
N ASN A 83 -11.20 22.87 8.42
CA ASN A 83 -9.78 23.10 8.11
C ASN A 83 -8.73 22.56 9.11
N ASP A 84 -9.14 21.85 10.16
CA ASP A 84 -8.18 21.15 11.01
C ASP A 84 -7.46 20.05 10.24
N LYS A 85 -6.17 19.88 10.56
CA LYS A 85 -5.33 18.79 10.05
C LYS A 85 -4.74 18.03 11.21
N PHE A 86 -5.12 16.75 11.34
CA PHE A 86 -4.48 15.87 12.30
C PHE A 86 -3.34 15.12 11.63
N LEU A 87 -2.12 15.39 12.11
CA LEU A 87 -0.88 14.84 11.57
C LEU A 87 -0.15 14.04 12.64
N PHE A 88 0.15 12.79 12.31
CA PHE A 88 1.02 11.93 13.11
C PHE A 88 1.78 10.97 12.18
N ASP A 89 2.93 10.48 12.61
CA ASP A 89 3.76 9.62 11.76
C ASP A 89 3.43 8.15 12.00
N LEU A 90 3.39 7.39 10.92
CA LEU A 90 3.29 5.94 10.90
C LEU A 90 4.68 5.37 10.60
N HIS A 91 5.09 4.38 11.37
CA HIS A 91 6.39 3.72 11.24
C HIS A 91 6.22 2.21 11.09
N MET A 92 7.04 1.62 10.24
CA MET A 92 7.26 0.18 10.19
C MET A 92 8.45 -0.16 11.11
N GLY A 93 8.14 -0.71 12.28
CA GLY A 93 9.09 -0.81 13.39
C GLY A 93 9.68 0.56 13.69
N VAL A 94 11.00 0.68 13.62
CA VAL A 94 11.74 1.93 13.88
C VAL A 94 11.80 2.87 12.67
N ASN A 95 11.45 2.39 11.47
CA ASN A 95 11.62 3.11 10.21
C ASN A 95 10.36 3.89 9.84
N PHE A 96 10.55 5.15 9.41
CA PHE A 96 9.45 5.99 8.95
C PHE A 96 8.76 5.36 7.73
N TRP A 97 7.43 5.30 7.77
CA TRP A 97 6.62 4.84 6.66
C TRP A 97 5.89 6.02 6.00
N ARG A 98 4.99 6.70 6.72
CA ARG A 98 4.22 7.81 6.16
C ARG A 98 3.72 8.77 7.22
N THR A 99 3.47 10.03 6.88
CA THR A 99 2.68 10.92 7.74
C THR A 99 1.21 10.68 7.47
N VAL A 100 0.46 10.27 8.49
CA VAL A 100 -1.00 10.23 8.45
C VAL A 100 -1.51 11.65 8.42
N ASN A 101 -2.40 11.95 7.48
CA ASN A 101 -2.98 13.27 7.31
C ASN A 101 -4.50 13.14 7.23
N ILE A 102 -5.16 13.54 8.31
CA ILE A 102 -6.61 13.60 8.39
C ILE A 102 -7.03 15.06 8.22
N SER A 103 -7.52 15.40 7.03
CA SER A 103 -8.05 16.72 6.70
C SER A 103 -9.58 16.75 6.58
N ASP A 104 -10.22 15.58 6.57
CA ASP A 104 -11.67 15.42 6.48
C ASP A 104 -12.11 14.29 7.42
N ALA A 105 -12.96 14.62 8.38
CA ALA A 105 -13.47 13.65 9.35
C ALA A 105 -14.35 12.55 8.73
N SER A 106 -14.88 12.77 7.52
CA SER A 106 -15.74 11.83 6.79
C SER A 106 -14.98 10.90 5.82
N GLN A 107 -13.66 11.09 5.65
CA GLN A 107 -12.87 10.29 4.72
C GLN A 107 -11.98 9.30 5.46
N ALA A 108 -11.98 8.05 4.98
CA ALA A 108 -11.02 7.06 5.40
C ALA A 108 -9.69 7.29 4.67
N VAL A 109 -8.59 7.26 5.42
CA VAL A 109 -7.23 7.26 4.88
C VAL A 109 -6.66 5.86 5.07
N GLU A 110 -6.08 5.30 4.02
CA GLU A 110 -5.52 3.95 4.02
C GLU A 110 -4.09 3.97 3.50
N TYR A 111 -3.20 3.26 4.21
CA TYR A 111 -1.83 3.03 3.79
C TYR A 111 -1.54 1.54 3.75
N GLU A 112 -0.90 1.09 2.68
CA GLU A 112 -0.51 -0.30 2.48
C GLU A 112 0.99 -0.39 2.21
N ALA A 113 1.66 -1.32 2.90
CA ALA A 113 3.07 -1.63 2.69
C ALA A 113 3.28 -3.12 2.44
N ILE A 114 4.31 -3.45 1.66
CA ILE A 114 4.81 -4.81 1.51
C ILE A 114 6.21 -4.87 2.11
N ILE A 115 6.36 -5.68 3.14
CA ILE A 115 7.59 -5.80 3.93
C ILE A 115 8.14 -7.22 3.90
N VAL A 116 9.42 -7.37 4.25
CA VAL A 116 9.98 -8.64 4.72
C VAL A 116 10.04 -8.60 6.25
N ALA A 117 9.47 -9.60 6.93
CA ALA A 117 9.55 -9.69 8.38
C ALA A 117 10.99 -10.01 8.83
N LEU A 118 11.56 -9.16 9.69
CA LEU A 118 12.92 -9.30 10.19
C LEU A 118 13.02 -10.15 11.47
N ALA A 119 11.88 -10.42 12.11
CA ALA A 119 11.74 -11.20 13.32
C ALA A 119 10.46 -12.06 13.27
N ASP A 120 10.13 -12.75 14.36
CA ASP A 120 8.87 -13.49 14.54
C ASP A 120 7.66 -12.58 14.84
N PHE A 121 7.84 -11.26 14.68
CA PHE A 121 6.80 -10.24 14.79
C PHE A 121 6.98 -9.13 13.75
N VAL A 122 5.90 -8.38 13.55
CA VAL A 122 5.91 -7.11 12.82
C VAL A 122 5.44 -6.01 13.75
N SER A 123 6.17 -4.91 13.84
CA SER A 123 5.77 -3.76 14.65
C SER A 123 5.29 -2.61 13.78
N VAL A 124 4.17 -1.99 14.14
CA VAL A 124 3.62 -0.81 13.46
C VAL A 124 3.38 0.26 14.51
N CYS A 125 4.03 1.41 14.38
CA CYS A 125 4.04 2.44 15.41
C CYS A 125 3.40 3.75 14.92
N LEU A 126 2.59 4.34 15.78
CA LEU A 126 2.01 5.67 15.62
C LEU A 126 2.79 6.66 16.50
N VAL A 127 3.32 7.71 15.90
CA VAL A 127 4.20 8.69 16.54
C VAL A 127 3.54 10.07 16.54
N ASN A 128 3.35 10.61 17.73
CA ASN A 128 2.71 11.91 17.92
C ASN A 128 3.63 13.06 17.47
N LYS A 129 3.09 13.99 16.68
CA LYS A 129 3.78 15.21 16.22
C LYS A 129 3.28 16.49 16.91
N GLY A 130 2.41 16.37 17.89
CA GLY A 130 1.73 17.50 18.54
C GLY A 130 0.61 18.13 17.70
N SER A 131 0.25 17.52 16.57
CA SER A 131 -0.79 18.00 15.64
C SER A 131 -2.01 17.08 15.68
N GLY A 132 -2.52 16.76 16.87
CA GLY A 132 -3.62 15.81 17.06
C GLY A 132 -3.21 14.55 17.81
N THR A 133 -4.22 13.78 18.25
CA THR A 133 -3.98 12.50 18.95
C THR A 133 -3.88 11.38 17.91
N PRO A 134 -2.78 10.60 17.86
CA PRO A 134 -2.69 9.46 16.97
C PRO A 134 -3.79 8.44 17.25
N PHE A 135 -4.36 7.87 16.21
CA PHE A 135 -5.40 6.86 16.31
C PHE A 135 -5.31 5.88 15.14
N ILE A 136 -6.03 4.76 15.22
CA ILE A 136 -6.16 3.79 14.12
C ILE A 136 -7.52 3.07 14.20
N SER A 137 -8.14 2.82 13.06
CA SER A 137 -9.44 2.12 12.97
C SER A 137 -9.26 0.63 12.72
N SER A 138 -8.31 0.26 11.85
CA SER A 138 -7.96 -1.14 11.61
C SER A 138 -6.50 -1.30 11.19
N LEU A 139 -5.93 -2.45 11.56
CA LEU A 139 -4.60 -2.89 11.14
C LEU A 139 -4.70 -4.34 10.63
N GLU A 140 -4.31 -4.56 9.39
CA GLU A 140 -4.36 -5.86 8.73
C GLU A 140 -2.94 -6.34 8.40
N MET A 141 -2.66 -7.62 8.64
CA MET A 141 -1.41 -8.29 8.24
C MET A 141 -1.75 -9.54 7.43
N ARG A 142 -1.40 -9.54 6.15
CA ARG A 142 -1.68 -10.64 5.21
C ARG A 142 -0.37 -11.31 4.81
N PRO A 143 -0.21 -12.63 5.04
CA PRO A 143 0.99 -13.33 4.62
C PRO A 143 1.03 -13.47 3.10
N LEU A 144 2.18 -13.18 2.49
CA LEU A 144 2.42 -13.40 1.07
C LEU A 144 3.30 -14.65 0.88
N LYS A 145 3.33 -15.20 -0.33
CA LYS A 145 4.35 -16.18 -0.71
C LYS A 145 5.70 -15.46 -0.83
N SER A 146 6.79 -16.12 -0.44
CA SER A 146 8.14 -15.55 -0.50
C SER A 146 8.67 -15.34 -1.93
N SER A 147 7.97 -15.82 -2.96
CA SER A 147 8.28 -15.50 -4.37
C SER A 147 7.69 -14.17 -4.82
N LEU A 148 6.65 -13.67 -4.14
CA LEU A 148 5.95 -12.46 -4.59
C LEU A 148 6.77 -11.20 -4.29
N TYR A 149 6.65 -10.20 -5.16
CA TYR A 149 7.32 -8.90 -5.04
C TYR A 149 8.84 -9.02 -4.78
N PRO A 150 9.61 -9.62 -5.72
CA PRO A 150 11.02 -9.93 -5.52
C PRO A 150 11.91 -8.70 -5.24
N THR A 151 11.49 -7.51 -5.70
CA THR A 151 12.17 -6.24 -5.44
C THR A 151 12.23 -5.85 -3.96
N VAL A 152 11.30 -6.36 -3.13
CA VAL A 152 11.27 -6.09 -1.69
C VAL A 152 12.21 -7.05 -0.97
N THR A 153 13.18 -6.51 -0.24
CA THR A 153 14.17 -7.28 0.53
C THR A 153 14.17 -6.86 2.00
N ALA A 154 15.08 -7.39 2.82
CA ALA A 154 15.20 -6.99 4.23
C ALA A 154 15.66 -5.53 4.43
N SER A 155 16.23 -4.89 3.40
CA SER A 155 16.76 -3.51 3.48
C SER A 155 15.77 -2.44 3.01
N SER A 156 14.57 -2.83 2.58
CA SER A 156 13.56 -1.90 2.06
C SER A 156 12.15 -2.47 2.16
N PHE A 157 11.16 -1.60 2.03
CA PHE A 157 9.77 -2.01 1.89
C PHE A 157 9.06 -1.17 0.85
N PHE A 158 8.05 -1.74 0.21
CA PHE A 158 7.17 -0.99 -0.67
C PHE A 158 6.10 -0.26 0.15
N ASP A 159 5.82 0.98 -0.23
CA ASP A 159 4.66 1.76 0.17
C ASP A 159 3.77 1.95 -1.07
N LEU A 160 2.53 1.48 -1.00
CA LEU A 160 1.61 1.48 -2.14
C LEU A 160 1.17 2.91 -2.47
N SER A 161 1.45 3.35 -3.70
CA SER A 161 0.89 4.60 -4.22
C SER A 161 -0.49 4.37 -4.84
N LEU A 162 -0.59 3.36 -5.72
CA LEU A 162 -1.87 2.96 -6.30
C LEU A 162 -1.83 1.51 -6.78
N ARG A 163 -3.01 0.89 -6.77
CA ARG A 163 -3.30 -0.39 -7.42
C ARG A 163 -4.60 -0.23 -8.20
N ARG A 164 -4.58 -0.57 -9.50
CA ARG A 164 -5.72 -0.39 -10.40
C ARG A 164 -6.03 -1.63 -11.20
N ASP A 165 -7.32 -1.95 -11.21
CA ASP A 165 -7.96 -2.87 -12.15
C ASP A 165 -8.52 -2.04 -13.30
N PHE A 166 -7.93 -2.19 -14.49
CA PHE A 166 -8.40 -1.50 -15.68
C PHE A 166 -9.50 -2.30 -16.35
N GLY A 167 -10.69 -1.72 -16.35
CA GLY A 167 -11.89 -2.34 -16.89
C GLY A 167 -12.75 -3.08 -15.86
N GLY A 168 -12.27 -3.20 -14.62
CA GLY A 168 -13.10 -3.52 -13.46
C GLY A 168 -14.22 -2.49 -13.25
N SER A 169 -15.36 -2.95 -12.72
CA SER A 169 -16.54 -2.11 -12.42
C SER A 169 -16.75 -1.88 -10.92
N LYS A 170 -16.04 -2.62 -10.08
CA LYS A 170 -16.13 -2.58 -8.62
C LYS A 170 -14.74 -2.86 -8.03
N ILE A 171 -14.60 -2.59 -6.74
CA ILE A 171 -13.39 -2.96 -6.00
C ILE A 171 -13.28 -4.49 -5.97
N THR A 172 -12.09 -4.98 -6.32
CA THR A 172 -11.73 -6.41 -6.21
C THR A 172 -10.77 -6.58 -5.03
N ARG A 173 -11.07 -7.53 -4.14
CA ARG A 173 -10.21 -7.96 -3.02
C ARG A 173 -10.57 -9.39 -2.63
N TYR A 174 -10.23 -9.84 -1.42
CA TYR A 174 -10.65 -11.16 -0.94
C TYR A 174 -12.19 -11.35 -1.04
N PRO A 175 -12.69 -12.51 -1.50
CA PRO A 175 -11.96 -13.75 -1.80
C PRO A 175 -11.39 -13.84 -3.22
N ASP A 176 -11.70 -12.90 -4.11
CA ASP A 176 -11.23 -12.93 -5.51
C ASP A 176 -9.70 -12.75 -5.60
N ASP A 177 -9.13 -11.93 -4.70
CA ASP A 177 -7.68 -11.88 -4.46
C ASP A 177 -7.33 -12.63 -3.15
N PRO A 178 -6.62 -13.78 -3.23
CA PRO A 178 -6.30 -14.58 -2.05
C PRO A 178 -5.30 -13.88 -1.09
N TYR A 179 -4.58 -12.86 -1.56
CA TYR A 179 -3.69 -12.02 -0.76
C TYR A 179 -4.39 -10.80 -0.17
N ASP A 180 -5.70 -10.65 -0.43
CA ASP A 180 -6.52 -9.53 0.04
C ASP A 180 -5.95 -8.16 -0.34
N ARG A 181 -5.28 -8.07 -1.49
CA ARG A 181 -4.93 -6.77 -2.09
C ARG A 181 -6.20 -6.11 -2.59
N ILE A 182 -6.26 -4.79 -2.43
CA ILE A 182 -7.40 -4.00 -2.91
C ILE A 182 -7.06 -3.44 -4.29
N TRP A 183 -7.79 -3.89 -5.30
CA TRP A 183 -7.73 -3.38 -6.66
C TRP A 183 -8.89 -2.43 -6.89
N TYR A 184 -8.55 -1.15 -7.10
CA TYR A 184 -9.56 -0.14 -7.36
C TYR A 184 -9.89 -0.09 -8.86
N PRO A 185 -11.17 -0.14 -9.24
CA PRO A 185 -11.55 -0.03 -10.63
C PRO A 185 -11.15 1.35 -11.15
N ARG A 186 -10.67 1.39 -12.39
CA ARG A 186 -10.58 2.63 -13.16
C ARG A 186 -11.24 2.37 -14.51
N CYS A 187 -12.18 3.24 -14.89
CA CYS A 187 -12.31 3.85 -16.22
C CYS A 187 -13.71 4.37 -16.55
N ASN A 188 -13.77 5.66 -16.90
CA ASN A 188 -14.91 6.29 -17.58
C ASN A 188 -14.53 6.82 -18.98
N MET A 189 -13.26 6.66 -19.39
CA MET A 189 -12.65 7.35 -20.54
C MET A 189 -11.93 6.41 -21.53
N TRP A 190 -12.15 5.09 -21.45
CA TRP A 190 -11.48 4.10 -22.31
C TRP A 190 -12.45 3.04 -22.83
N THR A 191 -12.11 2.38 -23.94
CA THR A 191 -12.88 1.26 -24.48
C THR A 191 -12.58 0.00 -23.67
N LEU A 192 -13.62 -0.68 -23.20
CA LEU A 192 -13.49 -1.89 -22.38
C LEU A 192 -13.36 -3.15 -23.27
N VAL A 193 -12.40 -4.00 -22.94
CA VAL A 193 -12.31 -5.38 -23.43
C VAL A 193 -12.41 -6.32 -22.25
N LYS A 194 -13.15 -7.42 -22.43
CA LYS A 194 -13.32 -8.45 -21.40
C LYS A 194 -13.36 -9.84 -22.02
N THR A 195 -12.94 -10.82 -21.25
CA THR A 195 -13.07 -12.25 -21.58
C THR A 195 -13.72 -13.01 -20.43
N LYS A 196 -14.30 -14.17 -20.72
CA LYS A 196 -14.75 -15.15 -19.71
C LYS A 196 -13.74 -16.28 -19.52
N LEU A 197 -12.70 -16.33 -20.35
CA LEU A 197 -11.67 -17.35 -20.29
C LEU A 197 -10.67 -17.01 -19.19
N ASN A 198 -10.08 -18.03 -18.57
CA ASN A 198 -9.06 -17.81 -17.56
C ASN A 198 -7.79 -17.28 -18.21
N VAL A 199 -7.24 -16.20 -17.64
CA VAL A 199 -5.89 -15.73 -17.94
C VAL A 199 -4.88 -16.45 -17.04
N THR A 200 -3.82 -16.99 -17.62
CA THR A 200 -2.73 -17.62 -16.86
C THR A 200 -1.98 -16.54 -16.09
N THR A 201 -1.85 -16.71 -14.77
CA THR A 201 -1.14 -15.76 -13.90
C THR A 201 0.36 -15.98 -13.94
N ASP A 202 1.12 -14.92 -13.66
CA ASP A 202 2.56 -15.01 -13.42
C ASP A 202 2.86 -15.55 -11.99
N GLY A 203 4.11 -15.94 -11.73
CA GLY A 203 4.55 -16.42 -10.41
C GLY A 203 5.15 -15.35 -9.47
N PHE A 204 5.19 -14.09 -9.90
CA PHE A 204 5.87 -12.99 -9.20
C PHE A 204 4.92 -12.02 -8.49
N TYR A 205 3.68 -11.91 -8.98
CA TYR A 205 2.63 -11.05 -8.45
C TYR A 205 1.33 -11.81 -8.29
N GLU A 206 1.06 -12.83 -9.12
CA GLU A 206 -0.16 -13.64 -9.05
C GLU A 206 -1.42 -12.74 -8.99
N VAL A 207 -1.55 -11.81 -9.95
CA VAL A 207 -2.73 -10.93 -10.06
C VAL A 207 -4.00 -11.79 -10.20
N PRO A 208 -5.08 -11.47 -9.47
CA PRO A 208 -6.30 -12.28 -9.50
C PRO A 208 -6.90 -12.32 -10.92
N ASN A 209 -7.46 -13.49 -11.28
CA ASN A 209 -7.95 -13.73 -12.64
C ASN A 209 -9.01 -12.71 -13.07
N VAL A 210 -9.90 -12.31 -12.15
CA VAL A 210 -10.97 -11.34 -12.43
C VAL A 210 -10.45 -9.96 -12.84
N VAL A 211 -9.26 -9.57 -12.37
CA VAL A 211 -8.58 -8.32 -12.76
C VAL A 211 -7.92 -8.49 -14.13
N LEU A 212 -7.33 -9.66 -14.39
CA LEU A 212 -6.69 -9.95 -15.68
C LEU A 212 -7.70 -10.18 -16.81
N GLN A 213 -8.93 -10.58 -16.50
CA GLN A 213 -10.01 -10.82 -17.47
C GLN A 213 -10.59 -9.54 -18.09
N THR A 214 -10.18 -8.38 -17.60
CA THR A 214 -10.53 -7.07 -18.15
C THR A 214 -9.29 -6.31 -18.59
N ALA A 215 -9.47 -5.48 -19.61
CA ALA A 215 -8.45 -4.56 -20.08
C ALA A 215 -9.10 -3.32 -20.70
N ILE A 216 -8.32 -2.26 -20.79
CA ILE A 216 -8.71 -1.03 -21.50
C ILE A 216 -7.97 -0.90 -22.82
N LEU A 217 -8.63 -0.26 -23.79
CA LEU A 217 -8.08 0.20 -25.06
C LEU A 217 -8.30 1.71 -25.17
N PRO A 218 -7.46 2.45 -25.93
CA PRO A 218 -7.70 3.85 -26.24
C PRO A 218 -9.06 4.04 -26.92
N ILE A 219 -9.70 5.20 -26.73
CA ILE A 219 -10.94 5.55 -27.43
C ILE A 219 -10.60 5.97 -28.86
N ASN A 220 -11.26 5.34 -29.82
CA ASN A 220 -11.26 5.81 -31.21
C ASN A 220 -12.21 7.01 -31.34
N SER A 221 -11.74 8.12 -31.90
CA SER A 221 -12.44 9.42 -31.98
C SER A 221 -13.81 9.37 -32.63
N THR A 222 -14.08 8.33 -33.42
CA THR A 222 -15.34 8.15 -34.16
C THR A 222 -16.52 7.63 -33.32
N ASN A 223 -16.26 7.07 -32.12
CA ASN A 223 -17.29 6.44 -31.28
C ASN A 223 -17.50 7.15 -29.92
N SER A 224 -16.88 8.31 -29.69
CA SER A 224 -16.97 9.01 -28.40
C SER A 224 -18.09 10.05 -28.38
N THR A 225 -18.94 10.01 -27.37
CA THR A 225 -19.85 11.12 -27.01
C THR A 225 -19.12 12.26 -26.29
N VAL A 226 -17.81 12.09 -26.02
CA VAL A 226 -16.94 13.09 -25.36
C VAL A 226 -15.73 13.35 -26.27
N PRO A 227 -15.79 14.39 -27.13
CA PRO A 227 -14.74 14.69 -28.12
C PRO A 227 -13.35 14.96 -27.50
N GLU A 228 -13.31 15.42 -26.25
CA GLU A 228 -12.08 15.76 -25.51
C GLU A 228 -11.31 14.52 -25.01
N ALA A 229 -11.93 13.33 -24.96
CA ALA A 229 -11.29 12.10 -24.50
C ALA A 229 -10.66 11.26 -25.64
N ALA A 230 -10.85 11.69 -26.89
CA ALA A 230 -10.34 10.99 -28.05
C ALA A 230 -8.90 11.42 -28.33
N ASP A 231 -7.94 10.53 -28.05
CA ASP A 231 -6.56 10.74 -28.48
C ASP A 231 -6.42 10.25 -29.94
N PRO A 232 -6.19 11.14 -30.92
CA PRO A 232 -6.02 10.75 -32.33
C PRO A 232 -4.80 9.84 -32.53
N THR A 233 -3.87 9.80 -31.57
CA THR A 233 -2.70 8.91 -31.60
C THR A 233 -3.00 7.50 -31.09
N LEU A 234 -4.20 7.27 -30.53
CA LEU A 234 -4.61 6.00 -29.92
C LEU A 234 -3.59 5.51 -28.87
N ASN A 235 -3.06 6.43 -28.06
CA ASN A 235 -2.19 6.11 -26.95
C ASN A 235 -3.00 5.92 -25.66
N ILE A 236 -2.43 5.17 -24.71
CA ILE A 236 -2.94 5.11 -23.34
C ILE A 236 -1.96 5.88 -22.47
N SER A 237 -2.41 6.98 -21.88
CA SER A 237 -1.63 7.74 -20.89
C SER A 237 -2.29 7.66 -19.52
N LEU A 238 -1.53 7.17 -18.54
CA LEU A 238 -1.96 6.93 -17.17
C LEU A 238 -1.28 7.94 -16.26
N TYR A 239 -2.07 8.86 -15.71
CA TYR A 239 -1.58 9.90 -14.80
C TYR A 239 -2.00 9.64 -13.36
N TRP A 240 -1.10 9.95 -12.43
CA TRP A 240 -1.39 10.02 -11.00
C TRP A 240 -0.54 11.09 -10.33
N PRO A 241 -1.05 11.73 -9.27
CA PRO A 241 -0.36 12.85 -8.63
C PRO A 241 0.96 12.40 -7.99
N ILE A 242 1.92 13.30 -7.96
CA ILE A 242 3.13 13.17 -7.17
C ILE A 242 2.77 13.41 -5.70
N ASP A 243 3.29 12.56 -4.81
CA ASP A 243 3.16 12.79 -3.37
C ASP A 243 4.07 13.97 -2.95
N PRO A 244 3.52 15.11 -2.52
CA PRO A 244 4.31 16.28 -2.18
C PRO A 244 5.19 16.07 -0.93
N SER A 245 4.95 15.01 -0.16
CA SER A 245 5.77 14.67 1.01
C SER A 245 7.06 13.94 0.67
N VAL A 246 7.22 13.46 -0.58
CA VAL A 246 8.37 12.67 -1.03
C VAL A 246 9.41 13.57 -1.69
N ARG A 247 10.60 13.67 -1.07
CA ARG A 247 11.78 14.30 -1.71
C ARG A 247 12.30 13.39 -2.82
N ASN A 248 12.37 13.89 -4.05
CA ASN A 248 12.71 13.14 -5.28
C ASN A 248 11.71 12.01 -5.57
N PRO A 249 10.52 12.35 -6.10
CA PRO A 249 9.46 11.38 -6.31
C PRO A 249 9.88 10.40 -7.42
N SER A 250 10.29 9.22 -7.00
CA SER A 250 10.62 8.11 -7.88
C SER A 250 9.84 6.88 -7.44
N TYR A 251 9.42 6.07 -8.41
CA TYR A 251 8.47 5.00 -8.17
C TYR A 251 8.87 3.71 -8.89
N TYR A 252 8.41 2.60 -8.35
CA TYR A 252 8.41 1.30 -9.01
C TYR A 252 7.02 1.03 -9.57
N ALA A 253 6.93 0.39 -10.72
CA ALA A 253 5.66 -0.03 -11.28
C ALA A 253 5.72 -1.45 -11.83
N ASN A 254 4.61 -2.18 -11.64
CA ASN A 254 4.34 -3.47 -12.24
C ASN A 254 3.13 -3.29 -13.16
N LEU A 255 3.36 -3.33 -14.47
CA LEU A 255 2.31 -3.22 -15.48
C LEU A 255 1.94 -4.62 -15.94
N HIS A 256 0.65 -4.95 -15.88
CA HIS A 256 0.14 -6.29 -16.17
C HIS A 256 -0.61 -6.30 -17.50
N PHE A 257 -0.18 -7.19 -18.39
CA PHE A 257 -0.70 -7.31 -19.75
C PHE A 257 -1.06 -8.76 -20.07
N ALA A 258 -2.24 -8.96 -20.63
CA ALA A 258 -2.66 -10.19 -21.26
C ALA A 258 -3.55 -9.84 -22.46
N GLU A 259 -3.24 -10.40 -23.63
CA GLU A 259 -4.11 -10.23 -24.80
C GLU A 259 -5.40 -11.03 -24.58
N LEU A 260 -6.53 -10.33 -24.63
CA LEU A 260 -7.86 -10.90 -24.36
C LEU A 260 -8.63 -11.22 -25.63
N GLN A 261 -8.20 -10.67 -26.77
CA GLN A 261 -8.81 -10.84 -28.07
C GLN A 261 -7.96 -11.77 -28.93
N GLN A 262 -8.59 -12.76 -29.56
CA GLN A 262 -7.89 -13.52 -30.60
C GLN A 262 -7.74 -12.62 -31.82
N LEU A 263 -6.52 -12.13 -32.05
CA LEU A 263 -6.24 -11.24 -33.16
C LEU A 263 -6.38 -11.99 -34.51
N PRO A 264 -6.83 -11.32 -35.58
CA PRO A 264 -6.84 -11.92 -36.91
C PRO A 264 -5.42 -12.29 -37.35
N PRO A 265 -5.23 -13.11 -38.40
CA PRO A 265 -3.89 -13.54 -38.85
C PRO A 265 -2.91 -12.40 -39.14
N ASN A 266 -3.41 -11.25 -39.59
CA ASN A 266 -2.62 -10.05 -39.85
C ASN A 266 -2.71 -9.01 -38.72
N GLY A 267 -3.32 -9.38 -37.60
CA GLY A 267 -3.49 -8.54 -36.43
C GLY A 267 -2.25 -8.57 -35.55
N LEU A 268 -1.64 -7.41 -35.32
CA LEU A 268 -0.49 -7.25 -34.45
C LEU A 268 -0.74 -6.15 -33.42
N ARG A 269 -0.73 -6.53 -32.14
CA ARG A 269 -0.62 -5.58 -31.04
C ARG A 269 0.85 -5.44 -30.66
N GLU A 270 1.42 -4.28 -30.95
CA GLU A 270 2.79 -3.96 -30.61
C GLU A 270 2.90 -2.51 -30.16
N PHE A 271 3.47 -2.26 -28.99
CA PHE A 271 3.61 -0.91 -28.46
C PHE A 271 4.89 -0.73 -27.65
N ASN A 272 5.29 0.52 -27.47
CA ASN A 272 6.35 0.92 -26.57
C ASN A 272 5.74 1.47 -25.27
N ILE A 273 6.42 1.24 -24.15
CA ILE A 273 6.06 1.75 -22.83
C ILE A 273 7.05 2.85 -22.46
N PHE A 274 6.53 4.03 -22.11
CA PHE A 274 7.32 5.15 -21.61
C PHE A 274 6.91 5.47 -20.18
N ALA A 275 7.88 5.71 -19.31
CA ALA A 275 7.69 6.20 -17.95
C ALA A 275 8.29 7.61 -17.84
N ASN A 276 7.46 8.61 -17.55
CA ASN A 276 7.83 10.02 -17.52
C ASN A 276 8.60 10.48 -18.78
N GLY A 277 8.18 10.01 -19.96
CA GLY A 277 8.80 10.33 -21.25
C GLY A 277 10.04 9.48 -21.61
N TYR A 278 10.56 8.65 -20.71
CA TYR A 278 11.69 7.77 -20.98
C TYR A 278 11.23 6.37 -21.37
N LEU A 279 11.86 5.79 -22.39
CA LEU A 279 11.55 4.43 -22.86
C LEU A 279 11.85 3.41 -21.76
N PHE A 280 10.83 2.66 -21.35
CA PHE A 280 10.93 1.58 -20.38
C PHE A 280 11.00 0.21 -21.05
N ALA A 281 10.13 -0.04 -22.04
CA ALA A 281 10.10 -1.28 -22.80
C ALA A 281 9.71 -0.98 -24.25
N ASP A 282 10.37 -1.62 -25.21
CA ASP A 282 10.06 -1.50 -26.63
C ASP A 282 9.42 -2.77 -27.18
N LYS A 283 8.61 -2.60 -28.24
CA LYS A 283 7.99 -3.70 -29.01
C LYS A 283 7.30 -4.75 -28.12
N VAL A 284 6.58 -4.27 -27.11
CA VAL A 284 5.79 -5.11 -26.21
C VAL A 284 4.67 -5.76 -27.00
N ARG A 285 4.58 -7.09 -26.91
CA ARG A 285 3.59 -7.93 -27.59
C ARG A 285 2.95 -8.87 -26.57
N PRO A 286 1.82 -8.48 -25.95
CA PRO A 286 1.16 -9.34 -24.98
C PRO A 286 0.71 -10.66 -25.58
N SER A 287 0.97 -11.76 -24.88
CA SER A 287 0.54 -13.09 -25.27
C SER A 287 -0.95 -13.32 -24.97
N TYR A 288 -1.60 -14.14 -25.80
CA TYR A 288 -3.03 -14.46 -25.63
C TYR A 288 -3.27 -15.23 -24.33
N LEU A 289 -4.10 -14.66 -23.44
CA LEU A 289 -4.50 -15.23 -22.14
C LEU A 289 -3.33 -15.63 -21.22
N LEU A 290 -2.22 -14.92 -21.30
CA LEU A 290 -1.07 -15.07 -20.41
C LEU A 290 -0.68 -13.70 -19.84
N ASN A 291 -0.63 -13.59 -18.51
CA ASN A 291 -0.15 -12.37 -17.86
C ASN A 291 1.37 -12.27 -17.97
N GLU A 292 1.83 -11.21 -18.62
CA GLU A 292 3.24 -10.88 -18.77
C GLU A 292 3.52 -9.55 -18.05
N PRO A 293 3.98 -9.58 -16.78
CA PRO A 293 4.23 -8.37 -16.03
C PRO A 293 5.51 -7.67 -16.52
N TYR A 294 5.39 -6.40 -16.91
CA TYR A 294 6.54 -5.52 -17.14
C TYR A 294 6.81 -4.74 -15.86
N SER A 295 7.87 -5.14 -15.16
CA SER A 295 8.21 -4.61 -13.83
C SER A 295 9.51 -3.82 -13.86
N SER A 296 9.51 -2.65 -13.24
CA SER A 296 10.70 -1.81 -13.11
C SER A 296 11.75 -2.48 -12.20
N GLN A 297 12.98 -2.64 -12.68
CA GLN A 297 14.12 -3.12 -11.88
C GLN A 297 14.81 -2.00 -11.09
N SER A 298 14.59 -0.76 -11.51
CA SER A 298 15.11 0.47 -10.89
C SER A 298 13.98 1.51 -10.81
N PRO A 299 14.01 2.45 -9.86
CA PRO A 299 12.93 3.41 -9.71
C PRO A 299 12.89 4.37 -10.90
N PHE A 300 11.70 4.54 -11.49
CA PHE A 300 11.47 5.54 -12.52
C PHE A 300 11.64 6.94 -11.92
N GLN A 301 12.55 7.70 -12.50
CA GLN A 301 12.80 9.09 -12.10
C GLN A 301 11.81 10.00 -12.83
N ASN A 302 11.42 11.10 -12.17
CA ASN A 302 10.75 12.22 -12.82
C ASN A 302 11.67 13.46 -12.80
N PRO A 303 12.75 13.48 -13.60
CA PRO A 303 13.75 14.55 -13.55
C PRO A 303 13.22 15.89 -14.06
N ASN A 304 12.15 15.88 -14.86
CA ASN A 304 11.60 17.10 -15.43
C ASN A 304 10.79 17.92 -14.43
N GLY A 305 10.35 17.35 -13.31
CA GLY A 305 9.90 18.04 -12.08
C GLY A 305 8.80 19.12 -12.20
N SER A 306 8.38 19.48 -13.41
CA SER A 306 7.48 20.58 -13.73
C SER A 306 6.02 20.14 -13.78
N ASP A 307 5.79 18.83 -13.94
CA ASP A 307 4.46 18.25 -13.95
C ASP A 307 4.16 17.73 -12.54
N ASP A 308 3.05 18.17 -11.94
CA ASP A 308 2.54 17.72 -10.63
C ASP A 308 2.11 16.23 -10.62
N SER A 309 2.44 15.47 -11.67
CA SER A 309 2.00 14.09 -11.87
C SER A 309 3.08 13.21 -12.49
N HIS A 310 3.01 11.93 -12.16
CA HIS A 310 3.71 10.87 -12.88
C HIS A 310 2.87 10.40 -14.07
N VAL A 311 3.54 9.91 -15.10
CA VAL A 311 2.88 9.38 -16.29
C VAL A 311 3.53 8.09 -16.79
N ILE A 312 2.67 7.13 -17.14
CA ILE A 312 3.03 5.99 -18.00
C ILE A 312 2.25 6.11 -19.30
N THR A 313 2.95 6.04 -20.43
CA THR A 313 2.35 6.11 -21.76
C THR A 313 2.63 4.84 -22.56
N LEU A 314 1.58 4.29 -23.16
CA LEU A 314 1.65 3.18 -24.11
C LEU A 314 1.42 3.74 -25.51
N THR A 315 2.40 3.54 -26.40
CA THR A 315 2.36 4.09 -27.76
C THR A 315 2.50 3.00 -28.79
N SER A 316 1.52 2.88 -29.69
CA SER A 316 1.56 1.94 -30.81
C SER A 316 2.83 2.12 -31.65
N THR A 317 3.45 1.02 -32.05
CA THR A 317 4.53 1.07 -33.04
C THR A 317 3.95 1.28 -34.44
N LYS A 318 4.81 1.62 -35.42
CA LYS A 318 4.41 1.73 -36.83
C LYS A 318 3.91 0.40 -37.43
N ASN A 319 4.27 -0.73 -36.82
CA ASN A 319 3.89 -2.06 -37.29
C ASN A 319 2.55 -2.51 -36.70
N ALA A 320 2.08 -1.87 -35.64
CA ALA A 320 0.85 -2.25 -34.96
C ALA A 320 -0.37 -2.03 -35.85
N THR A 321 -1.27 -3.01 -35.86
CA THR A 321 -2.55 -2.92 -36.58
C THR A 321 -3.73 -2.75 -35.62
N VAL A 322 -3.50 -2.94 -34.32
CA VAL A 322 -4.47 -2.73 -33.24
C VAL A 322 -3.79 -1.93 -32.11
N PRO A 323 -4.55 -1.10 -31.36
CA PRO A 323 -4.00 -0.21 -30.34
C PRO A 323 -3.36 -0.94 -29.16
N PRO A 324 -2.64 -0.28 -28.23
CA PRO A 324 -2.21 -0.89 -26.97
C PRO A 324 -3.40 -1.33 -26.11
N LEU A 325 -3.14 -2.24 -25.18
CA LEU A 325 -4.06 -2.62 -24.10
C LEU A 325 -3.32 -2.64 -22.77
N ILE A 326 -4.03 -2.56 -21.65
CA ILE A 326 -3.49 -2.83 -20.31
C ILE A 326 -4.59 -3.39 -19.40
N ASN A 327 -4.25 -4.38 -18.58
CA ASN A 327 -5.18 -5.06 -17.68
C ASN A 327 -5.12 -4.45 -16.27
N ALA A 328 -3.91 -4.24 -15.75
CA ALA A 328 -3.74 -3.73 -14.39
C ALA A 328 -2.41 -3.00 -14.19
N ILE A 329 -2.32 -2.21 -13.13
CA ILE A 329 -1.07 -1.61 -12.68
C ILE A 329 -0.98 -1.57 -11.16
N GLU A 330 0.22 -1.79 -10.65
CA GLU A 330 0.61 -1.51 -9.28
C GLU A 330 1.79 -0.53 -9.28
N VAL A 331 1.72 0.52 -8.46
CA VAL A 331 2.78 1.53 -8.31
C VAL A 331 3.13 1.68 -6.84
N PHE A 332 4.43 1.69 -6.56
CA PHE A 332 4.97 1.73 -5.22
C PHE A 332 6.08 2.77 -5.10
N ASN A 333 6.16 3.40 -3.93
CA ASN A 333 7.39 4.00 -3.44
C ASN A 333 8.24 2.92 -2.79
N LEU A 334 9.57 3.01 -2.89
CA LEU A 334 10.49 2.14 -2.16
C LEU A 334 11.11 2.90 -0.99
N LEU A 335 10.80 2.47 0.22
CA LEU A 335 11.31 3.07 1.45
C LEU A 335 12.45 2.23 2.02
N PRO A 336 13.64 2.80 2.25
CA PRO A 336 14.75 2.06 2.83
C PRO A 336 14.57 1.81 4.33
N VAL A 337 14.99 0.64 4.79
CA VAL A 337 15.18 0.31 6.21
C VAL A 337 16.53 0.90 6.63
N LYS A 338 16.52 2.13 7.15
CA LYS A 338 17.72 2.90 7.51
C LYS A 338 18.23 2.63 8.91
N THR A 339 17.32 2.27 9.81
CA THR A 339 17.62 2.07 11.23
C THR A 339 17.41 0.61 11.58
N ALA A 340 18.45 0.01 12.15
CA ALA A 340 18.38 -1.33 12.70
C ALA A 340 17.58 -1.33 14.02
N MET A 341 16.85 -2.41 14.24
CA MET A 341 16.19 -2.69 15.51
C MET A 341 17.23 -3.07 16.57
N THR A 342 16.84 -2.97 17.83
CA THR A 342 17.60 -3.52 18.96
C THR A 342 17.89 -5.00 18.72
N ASN A 343 19.05 -5.48 19.18
CA ASN A 343 19.41 -6.89 19.06
C ASN A 343 18.29 -7.79 19.61
N LEU A 344 17.87 -8.79 18.82
CA LEU A 344 16.70 -9.59 19.12
C LEU A 344 16.80 -10.35 20.45
N SER A 345 17.99 -10.80 20.84
CA SER A 345 18.19 -11.48 22.14
C SER A 345 18.00 -10.52 23.32
N ASP A 346 18.44 -9.27 23.18
CA ASP A 346 18.20 -8.23 24.19
C ASP A 346 16.71 -7.85 24.23
N VAL A 347 16.04 -7.79 23.07
CA VAL A 347 14.58 -7.57 22.97
C VAL A 347 13.82 -8.69 23.68
N ASP A 348 14.15 -9.95 23.44
CA ASP A 348 13.48 -11.09 24.07
C ASP A 348 13.64 -11.05 25.60
N ALA A 349 14.87 -10.76 26.08
CA ALA A 349 15.16 -10.65 27.50
C ALA A 349 14.37 -9.50 28.16
N ILE A 350 14.37 -8.31 27.57
CA ILE A 350 13.69 -7.15 28.17
C ILE A 350 12.18 -7.26 28.09
N MET A 351 11.64 -7.90 27.05
CA MET A 351 10.20 -8.17 26.95
C MET A 351 9.71 -9.15 28.03
N ASN A 352 10.53 -10.12 28.43
CA ASN A 352 10.22 -10.99 29.57
C ASN A 352 10.17 -10.21 30.89
N ILE A 353 11.11 -9.28 31.11
CA ILE A 353 11.10 -8.37 32.27
C ILE A 353 9.86 -7.48 32.24
N LYS A 354 9.57 -6.84 31.10
CA LYS A 354 8.39 -6.01 30.91
C LYS A 354 7.11 -6.75 31.27
N ALA A 355 6.97 -8.01 30.83
CA ALA A 355 5.84 -8.86 31.15
C ALA A 355 5.77 -9.22 32.64
N ALA A 356 6.89 -9.61 33.25
CA ALA A 356 6.97 -9.99 34.66
C ALA A 356 6.57 -8.84 35.61
N TYR A 357 6.99 -7.61 35.29
CA TYR A 357 6.70 -6.40 36.09
C TYR A 357 5.48 -5.62 35.60
N GLN A 358 4.79 -6.09 34.55
CA GLN A 358 3.61 -5.46 33.95
C GLN A 358 3.84 -3.98 33.58
N VAL A 359 5.05 -3.66 33.08
CA VAL A 359 5.42 -2.30 32.68
C VAL A 359 4.69 -1.93 31.39
N LYS A 360 3.84 -0.90 31.45
CA LYS A 360 3.05 -0.44 30.28
C LYS A 360 3.42 0.95 29.79
N LYS A 361 3.83 1.84 30.70
CA LYS A 361 4.13 3.24 30.37
C LYS A 361 5.56 3.38 29.89
N ASN A 362 5.80 4.19 28.86
CA ASN A 362 7.12 4.56 28.33
C ASN A 362 7.96 3.41 27.71
N TRP A 363 7.51 2.16 27.82
CA TRP A 363 8.14 0.99 27.21
C TRP A 363 7.28 0.48 26.05
N SER A 364 7.35 1.14 24.90
CA SER A 364 6.52 0.87 23.72
C SER A 364 7.38 0.81 22.45
N GLY A 365 7.17 -0.21 21.62
CA GLY A 365 7.93 -0.41 20.39
C GLY A 365 9.30 -1.07 20.62
N ASP A 366 10.31 -0.59 19.92
CA ASP A 366 11.69 -1.08 20.04
C ASP A 366 12.38 -0.45 21.28
N PRO A 367 13.14 -1.21 22.09
CA PRO A 367 13.70 -0.70 23.35
C PRO A 367 14.72 0.43 23.23
N CYS A 368 15.57 0.40 22.20
CA CYS A 368 16.66 1.37 22.02
C CYS A 368 16.48 2.26 20.78
N ALA A 369 15.74 1.81 19.76
CA ALA A 369 15.68 2.48 18.47
C ALA A 369 14.30 3.08 18.15
N PRO A 370 14.25 4.24 17.50
CA PRO A 370 15.36 5.20 17.34
C PRO A 370 15.74 5.82 18.70
N VAL A 371 16.97 6.35 18.81
CA VAL A 371 17.55 6.88 20.06
C VAL A 371 16.60 7.82 20.83
N VAL A 372 15.86 8.67 20.12
CA VAL A 372 14.90 9.63 20.71
C VAL A 372 13.71 8.97 21.42
N TYR A 373 13.44 7.70 21.14
CA TYR A 373 12.37 6.91 21.74
C TYR A 373 12.88 5.72 22.55
N THR A 374 14.16 5.76 22.96
CA THR A 374 14.72 4.80 23.93
C THR A 374 13.79 4.71 25.13
N TRP A 375 13.50 3.50 25.58
CA TRP A 375 12.67 3.29 26.75
C TRP A 375 13.29 3.94 27.98
N GLU A 376 12.43 4.53 28.81
CA GLU A 376 12.87 5.24 30.01
C GLU A 376 13.64 4.30 30.95
N ASN A 377 14.76 4.80 31.47
CA ASN A 377 15.72 4.09 32.33
C ASN A 377 16.53 2.96 31.68
N LEU A 378 16.36 2.68 30.38
CA LEU A 378 17.28 1.79 29.67
C LEU A 378 18.54 2.53 29.22
N GLY A 379 19.70 1.93 29.49
CA GLY A 379 20.95 2.31 28.84
C GLY A 379 21.22 1.43 27.64
N CYS A 380 21.41 2.05 26.48
CA CYS A 380 21.69 1.35 25.23
C CYS A 380 23.03 1.78 24.65
N ASN A 381 23.75 0.82 24.07
CA ASN A 381 24.94 1.03 23.25
C ASN A 381 24.54 1.01 21.77
N TYR A 382 25.00 2.02 21.02
CA TYR A 382 24.71 2.24 19.60
C TYR A 382 25.92 2.03 18.68
N ASP A 383 27.07 1.60 19.21
CA ASP A 383 28.30 1.40 18.46
C ASP A 383 28.24 0.17 17.54
N SER A 384 27.31 -0.76 17.80
CA SER A 384 27.06 -1.94 16.98
C SER A 384 25.99 -1.71 15.91
N SER A 385 26.01 -2.55 14.87
CA SER A 385 25.04 -2.49 13.76
C SER A 385 23.57 -2.63 14.21
N SER A 386 23.33 -3.35 15.31
CA SER A 386 22.06 -3.37 16.03
C SER A 386 22.30 -2.87 17.45
N PRO A 387 21.52 -1.91 17.99
CA PRO A 387 21.69 -1.44 19.35
C PRO A 387 21.63 -2.56 20.39
N ARG A 388 22.39 -2.42 21.47
CA ARG A 388 22.46 -3.39 22.58
C ARG A 388 22.00 -2.76 23.88
N ILE A 389 21.26 -3.49 24.70
CA ILE A 389 20.90 -3.03 26.06
C ILE A 389 22.09 -3.33 26.98
N VAL A 390 22.57 -2.31 27.69
CA VAL A 390 23.75 -2.42 28.59
C VAL A 390 23.41 -2.16 30.05
N THR A 391 22.32 -1.44 30.36
CA THR A 391 21.85 -1.19 31.73
C THR A 391 20.32 -1.10 31.81
N LEU A 392 19.77 -1.42 32.99
CA LEU A 392 18.33 -1.41 33.32
C LEU A 392 18.01 -0.47 34.48
#